data_AF-A0A915DWR2-F1
#
_entry.id   AF-A0A915DWR2-F1
#
_cell.length_a   1.000
_cell.length_b   1.000
_cell.length_c   1.000
_cell.angle_alpha   90.00
_cell.angle_beta   90.00
_cell.angle_gamma   90.00
#
_symmetry.space_group_name_H-M   'P 1'
#
loop_
_entity.id
_entity.type
_entity.pdbx_description
1 polymer ?
#
loop_
_entity_poly.entity_id
_entity_poly.type
_entity_poly.pdbx_seq_one_letter_code
_entity_poly.pdbx_strand_id
1 'polypeptide(L)'
;MANLLYSQLYSKRGHQEESEDTLIERNLANTTKFQVYRMVPRDKEELAALNALYQMSSEFEIDFWKAPTGVEVFADMMVPPEFAVQTKSYLTQNHLQYQVIIEDVQKLIMQREKPQSANSLVESKGNLSSANPLLSSFFSKRMKDAPYVSRNKAKYGFGDYHSYNEIMKWMNEIELHYPQMAKGFTLNNARGKTNQRTKIGNR
;
A
#
# COMPACT_ATOMS: atom_id res chain seq x y z
N MET A 1 28.56 0.73 31.25
CA MET A 1 27.29 0.22 31.81
C MET A 1 26.35 -0.40 30.76
N ALA A 2 26.54 -0.18 29.44
CA ALA A 2 25.74 -0.82 28.38
C ALA A 2 26.13 -2.29 28.07
N ASN A 3 27.33 -2.74 28.46
CA ASN A 3 27.85 -4.08 28.12
C ASN A 3 27.31 -5.25 28.97
N LEU A 4 26.51 -5.00 30.01
CA LEU A 4 26.04 -6.06 30.92
C LEU A 4 24.66 -6.63 30.56
N LEU A 5 23.86 -5.91 29.76
CA LEU A 5 22.57 -6.43 29.27
C LEU A 5 22.71 -7.28 28.00
N TYR A 6 23.85 -7.17 27.29
CA TYR A 6 24.11 -7.90 26.04
C TYR A 6 24.47 -9.38 26.29
N SER A 7 25.08 -9.72 27.43
CA SER A 7 25.61 -11.06 27.69
C SER A 7 24.57 -12.08 28.15
N GLN A 8 23.36 -11.67 28.54
CA GLN A 8 22.33 -12.59 29.03
C GLN A 8 21.38 -13.10 27.94
N LEU A 9 21.43 -12.57 26.72
CA LEU A 9 20.50 -12.94 25.64
C LEU A 9 21.02 -13.99 24.66
N TYR A 10 22.28 -14.44 24.77
CA TYR A 10 22.85 -15.41 23.83
C TYR A 10 23.49 -16.61 24.53
N SER A 11 22.67 -17.62 24.79
CA SER A 11 23.14 -19.01 24.94
C SER A 11 22.23 -19.96 24.16
N LYS A 12 22.83 -20.55 23.11
CA LYS A 12 22.34 -21.66 22.27
C LYS A 12 21.17 -21.38 21.31
N ARG A 13 21.47 -21.26 20.01
CA ARG A 13 21.30 -22.34 19.01
C ARG A 13 21.90 -21.93 17.67
N GLY A 14 22.52 -22.87 16.96
CA GLY A 14 23.40 -22.60 15.83
C GLY A 14 22.75 -22.47 14.46
N HIS A 15 23.62 -22.04 13.54
CA HIS A 15 23.59 -22.01 12.07
C HIS A 15 23.22 -20.67 11.40
N GLN A 16 24.20 -20.21 10.61
CA GLN A 16 24.32 -19.01 9.76
C GLN A 16 24.62 -17.69 10.49
N GLU A 17 25.92 -17.42 10.64
CA GLU A 17 26.51 -16.20 11.19
C GLU A 17 26.55 -15.13 10.08
N GLU A 18 25.49 -14.31 10.02
CA GLU A 18 25.47 -13.06 9.25
C GLU A 18 26.34 -12.05 10.02
N SER A 19 27.32 -11.41 9.36
CA SER A 19 28.30 -10.57 10.07
C SER A 19 27.64 -9.36 10.73
N GLU A 20 28.08 -9.00 11.93
CA GLU A 20 27.56 -7.89 12.74
C GLU A 20 27.43 -6.57 11.96
N ASP A 21 28.40 -6.27 11.08
CA ASP A 21 28.37 -5.09 10.21
C ASP A 21 27.21 -5.11 9.21
N THR A 22 26.89 -6.29 8.65
CA THR A 22 25.77 -6.45 7.71
C THR A 22 24.41 -6.33 8.39
N LEU A 23 24.30 -6.74 9.66
CA LEU A 23 23.08 -6.56 10.46
C LEU A 23 22.84 -5.09 10.78
N ILE A 24 23.90 -4.34 11.13
CA ILE A 24 23.82 -2.91 11.41
C ILE A 24 23.44 -2.13 10.14
N GLU A 25 24.09 -2.41 9.00
CA GLU A 25 23.78 -1.76 7.73
C GLU A 25 22.35 -2.05 7.26
N ARG A 26 21.88 -3.30 7.36
CA ARG A 26 20.48 -3.66 7.03
C ARG A 26 19.48 -2.93 7.92
N ASN A 27 19.73 -2.87 9.22
CA ASN A 27 18.84 -2.19 10.16
C ASN A 27 18.81 -0.68 9.90
N LEU A 28 19.96 -0.07 9.62
CA LEU A 28 20.06 1.34 9.27
C LEU A 28 19.39 1.65 7.92
N ALA A 29 19.57 0.79 6.91
CA ALA A 29 18.92 0.91 5.61
C ALA A 29 17.40 0.66 5.64
N ASN A 30 16.91 -0.06 6.65
CA ASN A 30 15.48 -0.23 6.91
C ASN A 30 14.88 0.95 7.69
N THR A 31 15.70 1.66 8.47
CA THR A 31 15.33 2.88 9.20
C THR A 31 15.16 4.10 8.28
N THR A 32 15.53 4.04 7.00
CA THR A 32 15.35 5.16 6.05
C THR A 32 14.11 5.03 5.16
N LYS A 33 13.31 3.98 5.34
CA LYS A 33 12.19 3.65 4.45
C LYS A 33 10.87 3.64 5.20
N PHE A 34 9.80 4.03 4.51
CA PHE A 34 8.44 3.74 4.93
C PHE A 34 8.19 2.24 4.78
N GLN A 35 7.74 1.62 5.87
CA GLN A 35 7.46 0.18 5.91
C GLN A 35 6.01 -0.06 6.30
N VAL A 36 5.43 -1.19 5.90
CA VAL A 36 4.09 -1.61 6.36
C VAL A 36 4.19 -2.85 7.20
N TYR A 37 3.68 -2.75 8.43
CA TYR A 37 3.64 -3.84 9.40
C TYR A 37 2.23 -4.41 9.46
N ARG A 38 2.14 -5.73 9.47
CA ARG A 38 0.92 -6.48 9.74
C ARG A 38 1.01 -7.10 11.12
N MET A 39 0.01 -6.86 11.95
CA MET A 39 -0.12 -7.49 13.27
C MET A 39 -1.43 -8.25 13.35
N VAL A 40 -1.45 -9.32 14.15
CA VAL A 40 -2.66 -10.08 14.46
C VAL A 40 -2.73 -10.22 15.98
N PRO A 41 -3.55 -9.40 16.67
CA PRO A 41 -3.68 -9.49 18.13
C PRO A 41 -4.32 -10.83 18.51
N ARG A 42 -3.70 -11.59 19.41
CA ARG A 42 -4.11 -12.95 19.79
C ARG A 42 -5.10 -12.98 20.96
N ASP A 43 -5.13 -11.92 21.74
CA ASP A 43 -6.02 -11.77 22.88
C ASP A 43 -6.48 -10.31 23.06
N LYS A 44 -7.28 -10.07 24.10
CA LYS A 44 -7.83 -8.75 24.41
C LYS A 44 -6.78 -7.76 24.89
N GLU A 45 -5.68 -8.23 25.49
CA GLU A 45 -4.61 -7.37 26.00
C GLU A 45 -3.77 -6.85 24.84
N GLU A 46 -3.39 -7.73 23.91
CA GLU A 46 -2.75 -7.36 22.65
C GLU A 46 -3.65 -6.42 21.82
N LEU A 47 -4.95 -6.72 21.72
CA LEU A 47 -5.88 -5.83 21.03
C LEU A 47 -5.97 -4.46 21.70
N ALA A 48 -5.97 -4.40 23.03
CA ALA A 48 -5.99 -3.14 23.77
C ALA A 48 -4.72 -2.32 23.55
N ALA A 49 -3.54 -2.96 23.59
CA ALA A 49 -2.27 -2.30 23.27
C ALA A 49 -2.27 -1.76 21.82
N LEU A 50 -2.73 -2.57 20.87
CA LEU A 50 -2.79 -2.15 19.48
C LEU A 50 -3.80 -1.01 19.24
N ASN A 51 -4.94 -1.02 19.96
CA ASN A 51 -5.87 0.10 19.95
C ASN A 51 -5.28 1.36 20.58
N ALA A 52 -4.49 1.24 21.65
CA ALA A 52 -3.79 2.38 22.24
C ALA A 52 -2.81 3.00 21.25
N LEU A 53 -2.04 2.18 20.53
CA LEU A 53 -1.17 2.63 19.44
C LEU A 53 -1.95 3.31 18.31
N TYR A 54 -3.15 2.79 17.98
CA TYR A 54 -4.04 3.41 16.99
C TYR A 54 -4.53 4.80 17.42
N GLN A 55 -4.84 5.01 18.70
CA GLN A 55 -5.27 6.32 19.19
C GLN A 55 -4.15 7.37 19.18
N MET A 56 -2.90 6.96 19.39
CA MET A 56 -1.73 7.85 19.33
C MET A 56 -1.13 7.96 17.92
N SER A 57 -1.76 7.37 16.90
CA SER A 57 -1.12 7.26 15.58
C SER A 57 -0.83 8.61 14.93
N SER A 58 -1.61 9.66 15.24
CA SER A 58 -1.38 11.01 14.75
C SER A 58 -0.14 11.68 15.34
N GLU A 59 0.28 11.31 16.56
CA GLU A 59 1.49 11.88 17.19
C GLU A 59 2.78 11.33 16.56
N PHE A 60 2.71 10.11 16.02
CA PHE A 60 3.84 9.42 15.39
C PHE A 60 3.72 9.35 13.87
N GLU A 61 2.78 10.09 13.27
CA GLU A 61 2.47 10.06 11.83
C GLU A 61 2.31 8.62 11.27
N ILE A 62 1.82 7.71 12.11
CA ILE A 62 1.57 6.31 11.73
C ILE A 62 0.22 6.23 11.03
N ASP A 63 0.24 5.72 9.80
CA ASP A 63 -0.95 5.57 8.98
C ASP A 63 -1.48 4.14 9.02
N PHE A 64 -2.61 3.93 9.68
CA PHE A 64 -3.27 2.63 9.69
C PHE A 64 -4.06 2.40 8.39
N TRP A 65 -3.52 1.58 7.51
CA TRP A 65 -4.19 1.13 6.29
C TRP A 65 -5.37 0.20 6.59
N LYS A 66 -5.27 -0.55 7.69
CA LYS A 66 -6.37 -1.32 8.26
C LYS A 66 -6.33 -1.20 9.78
N ALA A 67 -7.36 -0.56 10.34
CA ALA A 67 -7.50 -0.38 11.77
C ALA A 67 -7.69 -1.72 12.50
N PRO A 68 -7.22 -1.83 13.76
CA PRO A 68 -7.57 -2.93 14.64
C PRO A 68 -9.09 -2.95 14.89
N THR A 69 -9.71 -4.11 14.74
CA THR A 69 -11.18 -4.25 14.88
C THR A 69 -11.58 -5.36 15.83
N GLY A 70 -10.70 -6.33 16.10
CA GLY A 70 -10.98 -7.44 16.98
C GLY A 70 -9.77 -8.34 17.17
N VAL A 71 -9.90 -9.27 18.12
CA VAL A 71 -8.93 -10.35 18.35
C VAL A 71 -8.93 -11.28 17.13
N GLU A 72 -7.76 -11.81 16.78
CA GLU A 72 -7.49 -12.62 15.58
C GLU A 72 -7.78 -11.91 14.24
N VAL A 73 -8.11 -10.61 14.26
CA VAL A 73 -8.31 -9.81 13.05
C VAL A 73 -7.06 -8.97 12.80
N PHE A 74 -6.44 -9.17 11.63
CA PHE A 74 -5.22 -8.44 11.29
C PHE A 74 -5.46 -6.94 11.15
N ALA A 75 -4.43 -6.17 11.49
CA ALA A 75 -4.32 -4.74 11.24
C ALA A 75 -3.04 -4.47 10.45
N ASP A 76 -3.07 -3.45 9.61
CA ASP A 76 -1.94 -3.04 8.77
C ASP A 76 -1.63 -1.56 9.05
N MET A 77 -0.38 -1.23 9.38
CA MET A 77 0.08 0.14 9.62
C MET A 77 1.30 0.47 8.78
N MET A 78 1.31 1.64 8.16
CA MET A 78 2.48 2.23 7.54
C MET A 78 3.22 3.06 8.58
N VAL A 79 4.49 2.76 8.75
CA VAL A 79 5.36 3.36 9.77
C VAL A 79 6.41 4.22 9.07
N PRO A 80 6.50 5.52 9.41
CA PRO A 80 7.56 6.38 8.93
C PRO A 80 8.94 5.94 9.43
N PRO A 81 10.01 6.19 8.64
CA PRO A 81 11.37 5.80 9.00
C PRO A 81 11.82 6.32 10.38
N GLU A 82 11.49 7.56 10.70
CA GLU A 82 11.82 8.27 11.94
C GLU A 82 11.23 7.63 13.21
N PHE A 83 10.13 6.88 13.06
CA PHE A 83 9.41 6.21 14.15
C PHE A 83 9.51 4.68 14.10
N ALA A 84 10.25 4.12 13.13
CA ALA A 84 10.37 2.68 12.96
C ALA A 84 10.95 1.98 14.20
N VAL A 85 11.98 2.56 14.83
CA VAL A 85 12.64 1.99 16.02
C VAL A 85 11.72 2.01 17.24
N GLN A 86 11.04 3.14 17.46
CA GLN A 86 10.11 3.38 18.55
C GLN A 86 8.90 2.44 18.42
N THR A 87 8.37 2.30 17.20
CA THR A 87 7.24 1.41 16.92
C THR A 87 7.63 -0.05 17.16
N LYS A 88 8.79 -0.51 16.67
CA LYS A 88 9.27 -1.89 16.94
C LYS A 88 9.47 -2.15 18.44
N SER A 89 10.01 -1.16 19.15
CA SER A 89 10.21 -1.25 20.60
C SER A 89 8.87 -1.37 21.33
N TYR A 90 7.88 -0.55 20.96
CA TYR A 90 6.52 -0.63 21.51
C TYR A 90 5.87 -1.99 21.26
N LEU A 91 5.94 -2.50 20.01
CA LEU A 91 5.38 -3.80 19.66
C LEU A 91 6.03 -4.92 20.48
N THR A 92 7.36 -4.88 20.63
CA THR A 92 8.11 -5.88 21.42
C THR A 92 7.75 -5.84 22.90
N GLN A 93 7.64 -4.63 23.48
CA GLN A 93 7.29 -4.44 24.90
C GLN A 93 5.87 -4.93 25.22
N ASN A 94 4.95 -4.81 24.26
CA ASN A 94 3.56 -5.26 24.41
C ASN A 94 3.34 -6.68 23.87
N HIS A 95 4.41 -7.43 23.58
CA HIS A 95 4.37 -8.79 23.03
C HIS A 95 3.55 -8.94 21.74
N LEU A 96 3.38 -7.85 20.99
CA LEU A 96 2.67 -7.81 19.72
C LEU A 96 3.55 -8.35 18.61
N GLN A 97 3.19 -9.52 18.10
CA GLN A 97 3.86 -10.09 16.93
C GLN A 97 3.49 -9.29 15.67
N TYR A 98 4.48 -9.02 14.84
CA TYR A 98 4.30 -8.32 13.58
C TYR A 98 5.11 -8.95 12.45
N GLN A 99 4.64 -8.76 11.23
CA GLN A 99 5.32 -9.10 9.99
C GLN A 99 5.47 -7.84 9.13
N VAL A 100 6.67 -7.60 8.60
CA VAL A 100 6.87 -6.55 7.59
C VAL A 100 6.34 -7.06 6.25
N ILE A 101 5.20 -6.54 5.79
CA ILE A 101 4.56 -6.97 4.53
C ILE A 101 4.96 -6.08 3.34
N ILE A 102 5.46 -4.88 3.61
CA ILE A 102 6.07 -3.99 2.62
C ILE A 102 7.35 -3.41 3.24
N GLU A 103 8.49 -3.72 2.64
CA GLU A 103 9.80 -3.25 3.14
C GLU A 103 10.10 -1.79 2.74
N ASP A 104 9.56 -1.35 1.61
CA ASP A 104 9.84 -0.05 1.01
C ASP A 104 8.63 0.44 0.19
N VAL A 105 7.82 1.30 0.81
CA VAL A 105 6.63 1.87 0.15
C VAL A 105 7.02 2.79 -1.01
N GLN A 106 8.10 3.54 -0.89
CA GLN A 106 8.54 4.48 -1.92
C GLN A 106 8.92 3.74 -3.21
N LYS A 107 9.68 2.65 -3.09
CA LYS A 107 10.04 1.80 -4.23
C LYS A 107 8.81 1.24 -4.94
N LEU A 108 7.77 0.86 -4.20
CA LEU A 108 6.52 0.37 -4.80
C LEU A 108 5.78 1.46 -5.58
N ILE A 109 5.71 2.68 -5.04
CA ILE A 109 5.11 3.83 -5.73
C ILE A 109 5.87 4.10 -7.03
N MET A 110 7.20 4.21 -6.96
CA MET A 110 8.05 4.45 -8.13
C MET A 110 7.92 3.36 -9.21
N GLN A 111 7.77 2.10 -8.83
CA GLN A 111 7.56 1.01 -9.78
C GLN A 111 6.22 1.12 -10.51
N ARG A 112 5.19 1.67 -9.86
CA ARG A 112 3.85 1.83 -10.42
C ARG A 112 3.70 3.10 -11.26
N GLU A 113 4.33 4.19 -10.84
CA GLU A 113 4.25 5.49 -11.51
C GLU A 113 5.15 5.59 -12.75
N LYS A 114 6.10 4.67 -12.93
CA LYS A 114 6.82 4.57 -14.20
C LYS A 114 5.80 4.38 -15.32
N PRO A 115 5.69 5.31 -16.28
CA PRO A 115 4.80 5.14 -17.40
C PRO A 115 5.18 3.83 -18.06
N GLN A 116 4.21 2.92 -18.22
CA GLN A 116 4.35 1.81 -19.16
C GLN A 116 4.42 2.46 -20.54
N SER A 117 5.60 2.94 -20.90
CA SER A 117 5.89 3.42 -22.24
C SER A 117 5.52 2.30 -23.19
N ALA A 118 4.63 2.61 -24.12
CA ALA A 118 3.95 1.71 -25.03
C ALA A 118 4.88 1.00 -26.05
N ASN A 119 6.17 0.87 -25.74
CA ASN A 119 7.21 0.24 -26.56
C ASN A 119 8.02 -0.83 -25.80
N SER A 120 7.42 -1.56 -24.85
CA SER A 120 8.03 -2.79 -24.31
C SER A 120 7.35 -4.05 -24.88
N LEU A 121 7.40 -4.20 -26.21
CA LEU A 121 7.31 -5.51 -26.88
C LEU A 121 8.65 -6.28 -26.82
N VAL A 122 9.44 -6.03 -25.77
CA VAL A 122 10.65 -6.78 -25.47
C VAL A 122 10.51 -7.27 -24.03
N GLU A 123 10.16 -8.54 -23.91
CA GLU A 123 10.52 -9.42 -22.80
C GLU A 123 10.46 -8.81 -21.38
N SER A 124 9.27 -8.50 -20.87
CA SER A 124 9.05 -8.43 -19.42
C SER A 124 8.36 -9.70 -18.92
N LYS A 125 9.01 -10.84 -19.18
CA LYS A 125 8.81 -12.07 -18.41
C LYS A 125 9.92 -12.12 -17.36
N GLY A 126 9.72 -11.46 -16.23
CA GLY A 126 10.65 -11.53 -15.11
C GLY A 126 10.80 -10.18 -14.43
N ASN A 127 10.37 -10.13 -13.16
CA ASN A 127 10.59 -9.09 -12.14
C ASN A 127 9.33 -8.53 -11.47
N LEU A 128 8.14 -9.04 -11.79
CA LEU A 128 6.98 -8.93 -10.88
C LEU A 128 6.93 -10.11 -9.86
N SER A 129 7.73 -11.15 -10.08
CA SER A 129 7.79 -12.39 -9.30
C SER A 129 8.55 -12.29 -7.97
N SER A 130 9.12 -11.13 -7.64
CA SER A 130 9.88 -10.90 -6.39
C SER A 130 9.17 -9.95 -5.41
N ALA A 131 8.03 -9.35 -5.79
CA ALA A 131 7.19 -8.60 -4.86
C ALA A 131 6.18 -9.53 -4.21
N ASN A 132 6.02 -9.43 -2.89
CA ASN A 132 5.18 -10.29 -2.04
C ASN A 132 3.92 -10.85 -2.75
N PRO A 133 3.69 -12.18 -2.75
CA PRO A 133 2.55 -12.82 -3.41
C PRO A 133 1.19 -12.22 -3.02
N LEU A 134 1.06 -11.79 -1.77
CA LEU A 134 -0.11 -11.07 -1.25
C LEU A 134 -0.38 -9.79 -2.06
N LEU A 135 0.64 -8.97 -2.28
CA LEU A 135 0.54 -7.70 -2.99
C LEU A 135 0.25 -7.91 -4.48
N SER A 136 0.87 -8.94 -5.08
CA SER A 136 0.58 -9.31 -6.47
C SER A 136 -0.91 -9.61 -6.67
N SER A 137 -1.57 -10.27 -5.71
CA SER A 137 -3.01 -10.58 -5.82
C SER A 137 -3.91 -9.34 -5.69
N PHE A 138 -3.49 -8.33 -4.93
CA PHE A 138 -4.18 -7.04 -4.85
C PHE A 138 -4.04 -6.22 -6.15
N PHE A 139 -2.90 -6.29 -6.84
CA PHE A 139 -2.60 -5.41 -7.98
C PHE A 139 -2.69 -6.06 -9.37
N SER A 140 -2.57 -7.39 -9.47
CA SER A 140 -2.58 -8.13 -10.74
C SER A 140 -3.97 -8.45 -11.27
N LYS A 141 -5.02 -8.31 -10.45
CA LYS A 141 -6.40 -8.70 -10.80
C LYS A 141 -7.07 -7.83 -11.89
N ARG A 142 -6.28 -7.02 -12.61
CA ARG A 142 -6.76 -6.05 -13.60
C ARG A 142 -5.96 -6.03 -14.91
N MET A 143 -5.11 -7.02 -15.18
CA MET A 143 -4.35 -7.01 -16.43
C MET A 143 -5.11 -7.64 -17.60
N LYS A 144 -5.21 -6.79 -18.63
CA LYS A 144 -5.28 -7.09 -20.06
C LYS A 144 -6.57 -7.74 -20.52
N ASP A 145 -7.56 -6.89 -20.77
CA ASP A 145 -8.45 -7.15 -21.89
C ASP A 145 -7.56 -7.42 -23.12
N ALA A 146 -7.75 -8.60 -23.72
CA ALA A 146 -7.19 -8.98 -25.01
C ALA A 146 -7.37 -7.83 -26.03
N PRO A 147 -6.62 -7.75 -27.15
CA PRO A 147 -6.78 -6.69 -28.14
C PRO A 147 -8.16 -6.77 -28.81
N TYR A 148 -9.16 -6.32 -28.07
CA TYR A 148 -10.52 -6.15 -28.50
C TYR A 148 -10.52 -4.83 -29.24
N VAL A 149 -10.69 -4.89 -30.56
CA VAL A 149 -10.94 -3.71 -31.37
C VAL A 149 -12.34 -3.22 -31.00
N SER A 150 -12.42 -2.51 -29.88
CA SER A 150 -13.67 -1.93 -29.41
C SER A 150 -14.11 -0.88 -30.42
N ARG A 151 -15.34 -1.02 -30.93
CA ARG A 151 -16.03 0.03 -31.69
C ARG A 151 -16.38 1.26 -30.83
N ASN A 152 -15.97 1.27 -29.56
CA ASN A 152 -16.14 2.41 -28.68
C ASN A 152 -15.38 3.63 -29.20
N LYS A 153 -16.11 4.74 -29.39
CA LYS A 153 -15.56 6.01 -29.86
C LYS A 153 -14.82 6.75 -28.74
N ALA A 154 -15.22 6.57 -27.49
CA ALA A 154 -14.56 7.12 -26.31
C ALA A 154 -13.56 6.08 -25.76
N LYS A 155 -12.32 6.14 -26.24
CA LYS A 155 -11.28 5.18 -25.88
C LYS A 155 -10.71 5.49 -24.50
N TYR A 156 -10.62 4.47 -23.66
CA TYR A 156 -10.01 4.56 -22.34
C TYR A 156 -9.29 3.26 -22.01
N GLY A 157 -8.04 3.38 -21.55
CA GLY A 157 -7.20 2.24 -21.17
C GLY A 157 -7.62 1.69 -19.82
N PHE A 158 -8.70 0.93 -19.75
CA PHE A 158 -9.08 0.27 -18.50
C PHE A 158 -7.97 -0.70 -18.07
N GLY A 159 -7.59 -0.62 -16.79
CA GLY A 159 -6.52 -1.45 -16.21
C GLY A 159 -5.38 -0.61 -15.62
N ASP A 160 -5.15 0.58 -16.16
CA ASP A 160 -4.13 1.51 -15.67
C ASP A 160 -4.72 2.59 -14.76
N TYR A 161 -3.84 3.25 -14.01
CA TYR A 161 -4.18 4.46 -13.27
C TYR A 161 -4.10 5.65 -14.22
N HIS A 162 -5.15 6.45 -14.23
CA HIS A 162 -5.26 7.65 -15.04
C HIS A 162 -5.39 8.87 -14.13
N SER A 163 -4.85 9.99 -14.58
CA SER A 163 -5.05 11.27 -13.92
C SER A 163 -6.53 11.67 -13.93
N TYR A 164 -6.91 12.53 -12.99
CA TYR A 164 -8.26 13.09 -12.96
C TYR A 164 -8.65 13.71 -14.32
N ASN A 165 -7.75 14.45 -14.95
CA ASN A 165 -7.99 15.08 -16.25
C ASN A 165 -8.26 14.07 -17.36
N GLU A 166 -7.56 12.94 -17.38
CA GLU A 166 -7.79 11.87 -18.37
C GLU A 166 -9.15 11.20 -18.17
N ILE A 167 -9.55 10.95 -16.92
CA ILE A 167 -10.87 10.42 -16.60
C ILE A 167 -11.96 11.41 -17.03
N MET A 168 -11.77 12.69 -16.74
CA MET A 168 -12.71 13.75 -17.11
C MET A 168 -12.84 13.91 -18.62
N LYS A 169 -11.71 13.87 -19.35
CA LYS A 169 -11.70 13.85 -20.81
C LYS A 169 -12.51 12.67 -21.35
N TRP A 170 -12.27 11.48 -20.81
CA TRP A 170 -13.01 10.28 -21.20
C TRP A 170 -14.52 10.39 -20.89
N MET A 171 -14.90 10.92 -19.72
CA MET A 171 -16.31 11.14 -19.38
C MET A 171 -16.99 12.11 -20.35
N ASN A 172 -16.33 13.19 -20.74
CA ASN A 172 -16.84 14.13 -21.75
C ASN A 172 -16.97 13.47 -23.13
N GLU A 173 -16.02 12.61 -23.52
CA GLU A 173 -16.08 11.85 -24.79
C GLU A 173 -17.25 10.86 -24.80
N ILE A 174 -17.55 10.22 -23.67
CA ILE A 174 -18.70 9.32 -23.53
C ILE A 174 -20.02 10.09 -23.71
N GLU A 175 -20.17 11.26 -23.09
CA GLU A 175 -21.36 12.11 -23.27
C GLU A 175 -21.48 12.60 -24.72
N LEU A 176 -20.37 13.01 -25.34
CA LEU A 176 -20.33 13.49 -26.71
C LEU A 176 -20.74 12.40 -27.72
N HIS A 177 -20.22 11.18 -27.55
CA HIS A 177 -20.43 10.10 -28.51
C HIS A 177 -21.70 9.27 -28.27
N TYR A 178 -22.24 9.31 -27.05
CA TYR A 178 -23.40 8.52 -26.63
C TYR A 178 -24.42 9.36 -25.85
N PRO A 179 -24.91 10.50 -26.40
CA PRO A 179 -25.78 11.43 -25.67
C PRO A 179 -27.12 10.82 -25.26
N GLN A 180 -27.58 9.77 -25.96
CA GLN A 180 -28.79 9.04 -25.62
C GLN A 180 -28.62 8.07 -24.43
N MET A 181 -27.40 7.70 -24.07
CA MET A 181 -27.11 6.75 -22.99
C MET A 181 -26.41 7.38 -21.80
N ALA A 182 -25.64 8.46 -22.01
CA ALA A 182 -24.85 9.12 -20.99
C ALA A 182 -25.14 10.62 -20.97
N LYS A 183 -25.41 11.16 -19.77
CA LYS A 183 -25.58 12.59 -19.56
C LYS A 183 -24.75 13.06 -18.37
N GLY A 184 -23.92 14.06 -18.59
CA GLY A 184 -23.12 14.71 -17.56
C GLY A 184 -23.98 15.66 -16.75
N PHE A 185 -23.76 15.71 -15.45
CA PHE A 185 -24.29 16.77 -14.60
C PHE A 185 -23.29 17.13 -13.51
N THR A 186 -23.19 18.43 -13.27
CA THR A 186 -22.32 18.99 -12.26
C THR A 186 -23.13 19.21 -10.99
N LEU A 187 -22.73 18.54 -9.91
CA LEU A 187 -23.25 18.85 -8.58
C LEU A 187 -22.30 19.84 -7.91
N ASN A 188 -22.84 20.98 -7.53
CA ASN A 188 -22.16 21.92 -6.65
C ASN A 188 -22.20 21.35 -5.23
N ASN A 189 -21.05 21.32 -4.55
CA ASN A 189 -21.02 21.00 -3.12
C ASN A 189 -20.96 22.28 -2.27
N ALA A 190 -21.34 22.17 -1.00
CA ALA A 190 -21.31 23.27 -0.03
C ALA A 190 -19.90 23.81 0.27
N ARG A 191 -18.83 23.19 -0.27
CA ARG A 191 -17.42 23.61 -0.12
C ARG A 191 -16.83 24.19 -1.41
N GLY A 192 -17.66 24.52 -2.39
CA GLY A 192 -17.24 25.13 -3.66
C GLY A 192 -16.49 24.21 -4.64
N LYS A 193 -16.32 22.91 -4.34
CA LYS A 193 -15.77 21.94 -5.31
C LYS A 193 -16.90 21.37 -6.16
N THR A 194 -16.75 21.46 -7.48
CA THR A 194 -17.67 20.87 -8.45
C THR A 194 -17.39 19.38 -8.61
N ASN A 195 -18.41 18.56 -8.36
CA ASN A 195 -18.33 17.11 -8.59
C ASN A 195 -19.09 16.80 -9.88
N GLN A 196 -18.39 16.31 -10.92
CA GLN A 196 -19.05 15.79 -12.11
C GLN A 196 -19.55 14.37 -11.88
N ARG A 197 -20.74 14.08 -12.39
CA ARG A 197 -21.34 12.75 -12.41
C ARG A 197 -21.89 12.47 -13.80
N THR A 198 -21.79 11.22 -14.22
CA THR A 198 -22.40 10.74 -15.46
C THR A 198 -23.55 9.81 -15.11
N LYS A 199 -24.78 10.19 -15.51
CA LYS A 199 -25.93 9.28 -15.46
C LYS A 199 -25.87 8.38 -16.69
N ILE A 200 -25.96 7.07 -16.49
CA ILE A 200 -26.06 6.09 -17.57
C ILE A 200 -27.48 5.50 -17.55
N GLY A 201 -28.25 5.68 -18.62
CA GLY A 201 -29.58 5.10 -18.76
C GLY A 201 -30.48 5.81 -19.76
N ASN A 202 -31.39 5.05 -20.38
CA ASN A 202 -32.51 5.61 -21.14
C ASN A 202 -33.59 6.05 -20.14
N ARG A 203 -33.79 7.38 -20.03
CA ARG A 203 -34.72 8.13 -19.15
C ARG A 203 -34.10 8.68 -17.87
#